data_AF-A0A945GLY5-F1
#
_entry.id   AF-A0A945GLY5-F1
#
_cell.length_a   1.000
_cell.length_b   1.000
_cell.length_c   1.000
_cell.angle_alpha   90.00
_cell.angle_beta   90.00
_cell.angle_gamma   90.00
#
_symmetry.space_group_name_H-M   'P 1'
#
loop_
_entity.id
_entity.type
_entity.pdbx_description
1 polymer ?
#
loop_
_entity_poly.entity_id
_entity_poly.type
_entity_poly.pdbx_seq_one_letter_code
_entity_poly.pdbx_strand_id
1 'polypeptide(L)' 'MNAPIAGNNPLLRRGPLRFSGNRRYLEHRNGTPFFWLGDTWWMDLAKRLTWPEGFQMLAANRIHENTT' A
#
# COMPACT_ATOMS: atom_id res chain seq x y z
N MET A 1 10.23 18.92 -7.12
CA MET A 1 9.41 17.81 -6.58
C MET A 1 8.78 17.09 -7.75
N ASN A 2 9.33 15.95 -8.19
CA ASN A 2 8.74 14.96 -9.10
C ASN A 2 9.71 13.79 -9.11
N ALA A 3 9.55 12.81 -8.21
CA ALA A 3 10.28 11.56 -8.35
C ALA A 3 9.75 10.84 -9.61
N PRO A 4 10.60 10.31 -10.48
CA PRO A 4 10.13 9.57 -11.65
C PRO A 4 9.42 8.32 -11.14
N ILE A 5 8.23 8.04 -11.70
CA ILE A 5 7.50 6.78 -11.51
C ILE A 5 8.28 5.71 -12.29
N ALA A 6 9.47 5.37 -11.79
CA ALA A 6 10.41 4.49 -12.45
C ALA A 6 10.19 3.07 -11.94
N GLY A 7 9.19 2.38 -12.50
CA GLY A 7 9.00 0.96 -12.28
C GLY A 7 7.67 0.43 -12.80
N ASN A 8 7.65 -0.83 -13.24
CA ASN A 8 6.45 -1.56 -13.64
C ASN A 8 5.57 -1.94 -12.43
N ASN A 9 5.55 -1.11 -11.38
CA ASN A 9 4.77 -1.37 -10.18
C ASN A 9 3.29 -1.17 -10.51
N PRO A 10 2.45 -2.24 -10.46
CA PRO A 10 1.06 -2.17 -10.84
C PRO A 10 0.25 -1.16 -9.99
N LEU A 11 0.71 -0.85 -8.77
CA LEU A 11 0.09 0.13 -7.88
C LEU A 11 0.23 1.57 -8.39
N LEU A 12 1.30 1.87 -9.14
CA LEU A 12 1.57 3.22 -9.64
C LEU A 12 0.92 3.48 -11.01
N ARG A 13 0.50 2.42 -11.72
CA ARG A 13 -0.03 2.48 -13.09
C ARG A 13 -1.31 3.30 -13.23
N ARG A 14 -2.12 3.37 -12.16
CA ARG A 14 -3.42 4.07 -12.17
C ARG A 14 -3.32 5.53 -11.69
N GLY A 15 -2.11 6.00 -11.38
CA GLY A 15 -1.87 7.34 -10.84
C GLY A 15 -2.17 7.44 -9.33
N PRO A 16 -1.89 8.61 -8.73
CA PRO A 16 -2.03 8.81 -7.29
C PRO A 16 -3.49 8.70 -6.82
N LEU A 17 -3.68 8.42 -5.53
CA LEU A 17 -4.99 8.38 -4.88
C LEU A 17 -5.53 9.79 -4.62
N ARG A 18 -6.86 9.93 -4.69
CA ARG A 18 -7.62 11.13 -4.32
C ARG A 18 -8.91 10.74 -3.59
N PHE A 19 -9.56 11.71 -2.96
CA PHE A 19 -10.95 11.56 -2.52
C PHE A 19 -11.88 11.46 -3.74
N SER A 20 -12.89 10.60 -3.64
CA SER A 20 -14.01 10.58 -4.57
C SER A 20 -14.76 11.91 -4.60
N GLY A 21 -15.58 12.13 -5.64
CA GLY A 21 -16.35 13.38 -5.78
C GLY A 21 -17.28 13.65 -4.58
N ASN A 22 -17.81 12.61 -3.94
CA ASN A 22 -18.63 12.72 -2.73
C ASN A 22 -17.83 12.59 -1.41
N ARG A 23 -16.50 12.44 -1.48
CA ARG A 23 -15.57 12.31 -0.35
C ARG A 23 -15.87 11.16 0.61
N ARG A 24 -16.45 10.06 0.11
CA ARG A 24 -16.78 8.88 0.92
C ARG A 24 -15.82 7.70 0.73
N TYR A 25 -15.02 7.71 -0.33
CA TYR A 25 -14.06 6.66 -0.63
C TYR A 25 -12.83 7.23 -1.32
N LEU A 26 -11.79 6.39 -1.46
CA LEU A 26 -10.59 6.71 -2.21
C LEU A 26 -10.69 6.12 -3.61
N GLU A 27 -10.11 6.83 -4.57
CA GLU A 27 -10.00 6.40 -5.95
C GLU A 27 -8.69 6.86 -6.55
N HIS A 28 -8.22 6.14 -7.57
CA HIS A 28 -7.14 6.59 -8.41
C HIS A 28 -7.56 7.81 -9.24
N ARG A 29 -6.58 8.59 -9.72
CA ARG A 29 -6.83 9.76 -10.59
C ARG A 29 -7.68 9.43 -11.82
N ASN A 30 -7.61 8.20 -12.33
CA ASN A 30 -8.41 7.74 -13.46
C ASN A 30 -9.85 7.29 -13.09
N GLY A 31 -10.29 7.49 -11.84
CA GLY A 31 -11.61 7.12 -11.34
C GLY A 31 -11.76 5.66 -10.89
N THR A 32 -10.70 4.85 -10.95
CA THR A 32 -10.78 3.46 -10.45
C THR A 32 -10.87 3.44 -8.92
N PRO A 33 -11.87 2.78 -8.31
CA PRO A 33 -11.98 2.69 -6.86
C PRO A 33 -10.73 2.05 -6.22
N PHE A 34 -10.35 2.55 -5.04
CA PHE A 34 -9.28 1.98 -4.24
C PHE A 34 -9.85 1.46 -2.93
N PHE A 35 -9.80 0.14 -2.74
CA PHE A 35 -10.18 -0.49 -1.48
C PHE A 35 -8.99 -0.46 -0.52
N TRP A 36 -9.08 0.38 0.51
CA TRP A 36 -8.07 0.47 1.56
C TRP A 36 -8.25 -0.70 2.53
N LEU A 37 -7.42 -1.73 2.38
CA LEU A 37 -7.26 -2.79 3.38
C LEU A 37 -5.97 -2.53 4.15
N GLY A 38 -6.11 -1.81 5.26
CA GLY A 38 -4.99 -1.44 6.11
C GLY A 38 -4.73 -2.46 7.20
N ASP A 39 -3.50 -2.47 7.69
CA ASP A 39 -3.11 -3.17 8.90
C ASP A 39 -2.43 -2.20 9.87
N THR A 40 -2.48 -2.49 11.17
CA THR A 40 -1.88 -1.63 12.19
C THR A 40 -0.63 -2.27 12.76
N TRP A 41 0.54 -1.88 12.24
CA TRP A 41 1.84 -2.42 12.67
C TRP A 41 2.65 -1.40 13.47
N TRP A 42 2.37 -1.28 14.77
CA TRP A 42 3.04 -0.31 15.63
C TRP A 42 4.55 -0.53 15.77
N MET A 43 5.04 -1.75 15.57
CA MET A 43 6.44 -2.12 15.82
C MET A 43 7.32 -2.20 14.57
N ASP A 44 6.72 -2.16 13.37
CA ASP A 44 7.44 -2.36 12.10
C ASP A 44 8.36 -1.19 11.72
N LEU A 45 8.13 -0.02 12.32
CA LEU A 45 8.96 1.17 12.13
C LEU A 45 9.99 1.37 13.25
N ALA A 46 10.14 0.39 14.15
CA ALA A 46 11.17 0.40 15.18
C ALA A 46 12.46 -0.27 14.68
N LYS A 47 13.62 0.05 15.27
CA LYS A 47 14.92 -0.63 15.02
C LYS A 47 14.90 -2.16 15.26
N ARG A 48 13.78 -2.71 15.71
CA ARG A 48 13.57 -4.14 16.00
C ARG A 48 13.20 -4.96 14.77
N LEU A 49 12.78 -4.31 13.67
CA LEU A 49 12.55 -5.00 12.41
C LEU A 49 13.80 -4.90 11.53
N THR A 50 14.40 -6.05 11.22
CA THR A 50 15.54 -6.11 10.31
C THR A 50 15.10 -5.87 8.87
N TRP A 51 15.85 -5.03 8.18
CA TRP A 51 15.70 -4.85 6.74
C TRP A 51 16.80 -5.60 5.99
N PRO A 52 16.49 -6.27 4.86
CA PRO A 52 15.16 -6.49 4.29
C PRO A 52 14.41 -7.71 4.85
N GLU A 53 15.10 -8.66 5.51
CA GLU A 53 14.59 -10.02 5.73
C GLU A 53 13.38 -10.06 6.69
N GLY A 54 13.44 -9.31 7.80
CA GLY A 54 12.35 -9.26 8.78
C GLY A 54 11.07 -8.69 8.19
N PHE A 55 11.20 -7.60 7.42
CA PHE A 55 10.08 -6.98 6.72
C PHE A 55 9.46 -7.92 5.66
N GLN A 56 10.28 -8.59 4.86
CA GLN A 56 9.79 -9.52 3.83
C GLN A 56 9.03 -10.71 4.43
N MET A 57 9.53 -11.26 5.53
CA MET A 57 8.86 -12.36 6.24
C MET A 57 7.48 -11.94 6.75
N LEU A 58 7.36 -10.76 7.37
CA LEU A 58 6.07 -10.24 7.83
C LEU A 58 5.10 -9.98 6.67
N ALA A 59 5.58 -9.36 5.59
CA ALA A 59 4.78 -9.14 4.39
C ALA A 59 4.25 -10.46 3.79
N ALA A 60 5.07 -11.52 3.78
CA ALA A 60 4.67 -12.84 3.28
C ALA A 60 3.60 -13.51 4.16
N ASN A 61 3.72 -13.43 5.49
CA ASN A 61 2.71 -13.98 6.41
C ASN A 61 1.32 -13.38 6.17
N ARG A 62 1.26 -12.10 5.80
CA ARG A 62 -0.02 -11.39 5.65
C ARG A 62 -0.84 -11.81 4.43
N ILE A 63 -0.18 -12.40 3.43
CA ILE A 63 -0.88 -13.03 2.30
C ILE A 63 -1.73 -14.21 2.81
N HIS A 64 -1.24 -14.95 3.82
CA HIS A 64 -1.95 -16.10 4.37
C HIS A 64 -3.06 -15.72 5.37
N GLU A 65 -2.82 -14.72 6.23
CA GLU A 65 -3.76 -14.42 7.33
C GLU A 65 -5.04 -13.68 6.91
N ASN A 66 -5.07 -13.02 5.74
CA ASN A 66 -6.22 -12.22 5.28
C ASN A 66 -7.14 -12.96 4.30
N THR A 67 -7.04 -14.29 4.18
CA THR A 67 -7.83 -15.10 3.25
C THR A 67 -8.68 -16.17 3.96
N THR A 68 -9.46 -15.79 4.98
CA THR A 68 -10.57 -16.61 5.51
C THR A 68 -11.88 -15.86 5.44
#